data_AF-A0A2Z4LMY3-F1
#
_entry.id   AF-A0A2Z4LMY3-F1
#
_cell.length_a   1.000
_cell.length_b   1.000
_cell.length_c   1.000
_cell.angle_alpha   90.00
_cell.angle_beta   90.00
_cell.angle_gamma   90.00
#
_symmetry.space_group_name_H-M   'P 1'
#
loop_
_entity.id
_entity.type
_entity.pdbx_description
1 polymer ?
#
loop_
_entity_poly.entity_id
_entity_poly.type
_entity_poly.pdbx_seq_one_letter_code
_entity_poly.pdbx_strand_id
1 'polypeptide(L)'
;MKKIKFILPAFSLLVIPCVTIACKRPDWEEPIKNNNQENQEEKNNSIAFESSPVNNLYSKYNGDVQKVFVDLKRNYRHYHQKFSTLKRNYLILKNKLTQLSNEQSIEENRNTIRSFISKWLDIKNNQDVNLFSLFLSKYTLIFQDIEAVMVDINLAFESKEFLKHLKVIDDRLLGKDINLSLLQNSVNSAWIFLKQNVLDYNKLTTIENLNNINLDGDKNSHSHSHALLNMLNEISLWHIKMIEYQKQYYTEFKNDFQSMTNSIVDNINHIDVLQNFNYMDQVFINEIEYNPTESLITNATLEATNDMLNEIKTMLLNIGKSQGLKENDLLK
;
A
#
# COMPACT_ATOMS: atom_id res chain seq x y z
N MET A 1 -47.75 21.62 -60.92
CA MET A 1 -46.74 22.20 -60.01
C MET A 1 -47.38 22.48 -58.65
N LYS A 2 -47.12 21.64 -57.65
CA LYS A 2 -47.49 21.87 -56.24
C LYS A 2 -46.20 21.82 -55.43
N LYS A 3 -45.81 22.96 -54.84
CA LYS A 3 -44.64 23.07 -53.97
C LYS A 3 -45.00 22.47 -52.60
N ILE A 4 -44.47 21.29 -52.31
CA ILE A 4 -44.51 20.72 -50.95
C ILE A 4 -43.49 21.50 -50.12
N LYS A 5 -43.98 22.31 -49.18
CA LYS A 5 -43.15 22.96 -48.16
C LYS A 5 -42.70 21.88 -47.17
N PHE A 6 -41.43 21.51 -47.20
CA PHE A 6 -40.80 20.78 -46.10
C PHE A 6 -40.63 21.75 -44.93
N ILE A 7 -41.49 21.61 -43.92
CA ILE A 7 -41.31 22.22 -42.61
C ILE A 7 -40.33 21.29 -41.88
N LEU A 8 -39.07 21.69 -41.78
CA LEU A 8 -38.15 21.09 -40.81
C LEU A 8 -38.71 21.36 -39.41
N PRO A 9 -38.99 20.35 -38.57
CA PRO A 9 -39.11 20.62 -37.16
C PRO A 9 -37.72 21.02 -36.68
N ALA A 10 -37.59 22.24 -36.16
CA ALA A 10 -36.46 22.65 -35.37
C ALA A 10 -36.41 21.74 -34.14
N PHE A 11 -35.67 20.63 -34.25
CA PHE A 11 -35.17 19.93 -33.08
C PHE A 11 -34.22 20.91 -32.41
N SER A 12 -34.73 21.62 -31.40
CA SER A 12 -33.91 22.21 -30.37
C SER A 12 -33.03 21.09 -29.82
N LEU A 13 -31.77 21.07 -30.25
CA LEU A 13 -30.68 20.40 -29.57
C LEU A 13 -30.62 21.01 -28.17
N LEU A 14 -31.43 20.44 -27.27
CA LEU A 14 -31.23 20.53 -25.85
C LEU A 14 -29.83 19.99 -25.61
N VAL A 15 -28.89 20.93 -25.48
CA VAL A 15 -27.58 20.70 -24.89
C VAL A 15 -27.88 20.27 -23.45
N ILE A 16 -28.15 18.98 -23.28
CA ILE A 16 -28.08 18.35 -21.98
C ILE A 16 -26.61 18.53 -21.59
N PRO A 17 -26.30 19.25 -20.50
CA PRO A 17 -24.94 19.25 -20.00
C PRO A 17 -24.63 17.78 -19.72
N CYS A 18 -23.71 17.22 -20.49
CA CYS A 18 -23.08 15.97 -20.17
C CYS A 18 -22.30 16.27 -18.90
N VAL A 19 -23.00 16.20 -17.77
CA VAL A 19 -22.38 16.09 -16.46
C VAL A 19 -21.68 14.75 -16.57
N THR A 20 -20.41 14.80 -16.96
CA THR A 20 -19.48 13.74 -16.66
C THR A 20 -19.59 13.58 -15.16
N ILE A 21 -20.38 12.61 -14.73
CA ILE A 21 -20.25 12.03 -13.41
C ILE A 21 -18.80 11.58 -13.43
N ALA A 22 -17.93 12.39 -12.84
CA ALA A 22 -16.59 11.96 -12.52
C ALA A 22 -16.78 10.59 -11.88
N CYS A 23 -16.16 9.55 -12.46
CA CYS A 23 -16.07 8.27 -11.79
C CYS A 23 -15.74 8.58 -10.35
N LYS A 24 -16.67 8.26 -9.43
CA LYS A 24 -16.38 8.32 -8.00
C LYS A 24 -15.06 7.58 -7.86
N ARG A 25 -14.02 8.30 -7.42
CA ARG A 25 -12.85 7.63 -6.85
C ARG A 25 -13.42 6.67 -5.80
N PRO A 26 -12.88 5.45 -5.64
CA PRO A 26 -13.27 4.64 -4.50
C PRO A 26 -13.14 5.52 -3.27
N ASP A 27 -14.24 5.74 -2.54
CA ASP A 27 -14.23 6.49 -1.30
C ASP A 27 -13.38 5.69 -0.31
N TRP A 28 -12.09 5.97 -0.28
CA TRP A 28 -11.18 5.54 0.79
C TRP A 28 -11.39 6.38 2.08
N GLU A 29 -12.54 7.03 2.17
CA GLU A 29 -12.98 7.91 3.24
C GLU A 29 -14.45 7.62 3.58
N GLU A 30 -14.71 6.57 4.37
CA GLU A 30 -15.57 6.82 5.52
C GLU A 30 -14.80 6.52 6.82
N PRO A 31 -14.77 7.48 7.75
CA PRO A 31 -14.10 7.36 9.02
C PRO A 31 -14.85 6.41 9.95
N ILE A 32 -14.13 5.92 10.96
CA ILE A 32 -14.67 5.48 12.24
C ILE A 32 -15.77 6.49 12.67
N LYS A 33 -17.04 6.08 12.60
CA LYS A 33 -18.16 6.92 13.01
C LYS A 33 -18.07 7.17 14.52
N ASN A 34 -17.60 8.35 14.90
CA ASN A 34 -17.94 8.95 16.18
C ASN A 34 -18.73 10.24 15.92
N ASN A 35 -19.98 10.20 16.41
CA ASN A 35 -21.00 11.25 16.54
C ASN A 35 -22.02 11.44 15.41
N ASN A 36 -23.21 10.87 15.71
CA ASN A 36 -24.58 11.27 15.38
C ASN A 36 -25.22 10.80 14.07
N GLN A 37 -25.77 9.58 14.18
CA GLN A 37 -27.12 9.13 13.78
C GLN A 37 -27.61 9.41 12.34
N GLU A 38 -27.55 8.37 11.50
CA GLU A 38 -28.74 7.89 10.79
C GLU A 38 -28.79 6.36 10.86
N ASN A 39 -29.97 5.85 11.22
CA ASN A 39 -30.28 4.45 11.48
C ASN A 39 -30.18 3.61 10.20
N GLN A 40 -29.02 3.03 9.95
CA GLN A 40 -29.00 1.67 9.45
C GLN A 40 -28.68 0.78 10.65
N GLU A 41 -29.67 -0.01 11.07
CA GLU A 41 -29.45 -1.13 11.98
C GLU A 41 -28.55 -2.14 11.26
N GLU A 42 -27.25 -1.85 11.18
CA GLU A 42 -26.28 -2.92 11.25
C GLU A 42 -26.61 -3.63 12.56
N LYS A 43 -27.17 -4.83 12.47
CA LYS A 43 -27.18 -5.77 13.58
C LYS A 43 -25.71 -6.00 13.94
N ASN A 44 -25.18 -5.12 14.78
CA ASN A 44 -23.97 -5.31 15.52
C ASN A 44 -24.29 -6.48 16.45
N ASN A 45 -24.12 -7.70 15.93
CA ASN A 45 -23.94 -8.88 16.75
C ASN A 45 -22.67 -8.61 17.56
N SER A 46 -22.83 -7.94 18.69
CA SER A 46 -21.78 -7.78 19.69
C SER A 46 -21.49 -9.19 20.17
N ILE A 47 -20.34 -9.73 19.76
CA ILE A 47 -19.89 -11.03 20.27
C ILE A 47 -19.52 -10.78 21.74
N ALA A 48 -20.33 -11.33 22.64
CA ALA A 48 -20.02 -11.32 24.06
C ALA A 48 -19.10 -12.50 24.39
N PHE A 49 -18.06 -12.23 25.17
CA PHE A 49 -17.16 -13.24 25.74
C PHE A 49 -17.38 -13.28 27.24
N GLU A 50 -17.48 -14.48 27.82
CA GLU A 50 -17.79 -14.64 29.24
C GLU A 50 -16.55 -15.04 30.04
N SER A 51 -15.63 -15.81 29.44
CA SER A 51 -14.41 -16.24 30.10
C SER A 51 -13.44 -15.08 30.30
N SER A 52 -12.91 -14.93 31.52
CA SER A 52 -11.95 -13.86 31.84
C SER A 52 -10.71 -13.87 30.94
N PRO A 53 -10.07 -15.02 30.61
CA PRO A 53 -8.94 -15.05 29.69
C PRO A 53 -9.27 -14.51 28.29
N VAL A 54 -10.45 -14.83 27.74
CA VAL A 54 -10.84 -14.36 26.41
C VAL A 54 -11.27 -12.90 26.43
N ASN A 55 -11.92 -12.45 27.50
CA ASN A 55 -12.23 -11.03 27.69
C ASN A 55 -10.96 -10.16 27.72
N ASN A 56 -9.89 -10.63 28.35
CA ASN A 56 -8.61 -9.94 28.34
C ASN A 56 -8.01 -9.85 26.93
N LEU A 57 -8.02 -10.96 26.18
CA LEU A 57 -7.60 -10.99 24.77
C LEU A 57 -8.43 -10.05 23.89
N TYR A 58 -9.75 -10.07 24.06
CA TYR A 58 -10.65 -9.19 23.33
C TYR A 58 -10.39 -7.72 23.65
N SER A 59 -10.13 -7.38 24.91
CA SER A 59 -9.80 -6.02 25.33
C SER A 59 -8.48 -5.54 24.71
N LYS A 60 -7.47 -6.42 24.67
CA LYS A 60 -6.20 -6.14 23.98
C LYS A 60 -6.37 -5.96 22.48
N TYR A 61 -7.21 -6.77 21.85
CA TYR A 61 -7.53 -6.62 20.43
C TYR A 61 -8.28 -5.32 20.12
N ASN A 62 -9.36 -5.04 20.85
CA ASN A 62 -10.22 -3.88 20.59
C ASN A 62 -9.62 -2.56 21.08
N GLY A 63 -8.66 -2.60 22.02
CA GLY A 63 -7.91 -1.45 22.49
C GLY A 63 -6.58 -1.30 21.76
N ASP A 64 -5.59 -2.09 22.16
CA ASP A 64 -4.19 -1.90 21.76
C ASP A 64 -3.97 -2.21 20.27
N VAL A 65 -4.45 -3.35 19.77
CA VAL A 65 -4.25 -3.76 18.36
C VAL A 65 -4.95 -2.83 17.39
N GLN A 66 -6.23 -2.52 17.63
CA GLN A 66 -6.97 -1.58 16.79
C GLN A 66 -6.34 -0.19 16.80
N LYS A 67 -5.85 0.28 17.96
CA LYS A 67 -5.15 1.56 18.04
C LYS A 67 -3.90 1.58 17.17
N VAL A 68 -3.07 0.53 17.24
CA VAL A 68 -1.90 0.39 16.35
C VAL A 68 -2.34 0.48 14.89
N PHE A 69 -3.38 -0.25 14.49
CA PHE A 69 -3.88 -0.22 13.11
C PHE A 69 -4.33 1.18 12.67
N VAL A 70 -5.08 1.89 13.52
CA VAL A 70 -5.53 3.27 13.26
C VAL A 70 -4.35 4.22 13.13
N ASP A 71 -3.37 4.13 14.03
CA ASP A 71 -2.18 4.98 14.02
C ASP A 71 -1.33 4.75 12.76
N LEU A 72 -1.13 3.48 12.38
CA LEU A 72 -0.41 3.10 11.16
C LEU A 72 -1.11 3.62 9.89
N LYS A 73 -2.45 3.47 9.80
CA LYS A 73 -3.24 4.02 8.68
C LYS A 73 -3.14 5.53 8.60
N ARG A 74 -3.18 6.23 9.75
CA ARG A 74 -3.04 7.68 9.80
C ARG A 74 -1.66 8.12 9.29
N ASN A 75 -0.59 7.46 9.75
CA ASN A 75 0.77 7.76 9.31
C ASN A 75 0.92 7.54 7.80
N TYR A 76 0.43 6.42 7.29
CA TYR A 76 0.45 6.16 5.85
C TYR A 76 -0.38 7.15 5.05
N ARG A 77 -1.56 7.56 5.53
CA ARG A 77 -2.39 8.56 4.82
C ARG A 77 -1.67 9.89 4.68
N HIS A 78 -0.98 10.34 5.73
CA HIS A 78 -0.19 11.57 5.67
C HIS A 78 0.96 11.44 4.67
N TYR A 79 1.64 10.31 4.67
CA TYR A 79 2.67 9.98 3.69
C TYR A 79 2.13 9.95 2.25
N HIS A 80 1.00 9.26 2.05
CA HIS A 80 0.35 9.08 0.76
C HIS A 80 -0.04 10.41 0.13
N GLN A 81 -0.61 11.33 0.91
CA GLN A 81 -0.98 12.67 0.44
C GLN A 81 0.20 13.42 -0.16
N LYS A 82 1.41 13.24 0.39
CA LYS A 82 2.62 13.88 -0.10
C LYS A 82 3.17 13.17 -1.34
N PHE A 83 3.31 11.84 -1.28
CA PHE A 83 4.15 11.12 -2.23
C PHE A 83 3.41 10.31 -3.29
N SER A 84 2.07 10.21 -3.22
CA SER A 84 1.27 9.58 -4.29
C SER A 84 1.43 10.30 -5.63
N THR A 85 1.64 11.62 -5.60
CA THR A 85 1.92 12.44 -6.78
C THR A 85 3.18 11.99 -7.50
N LEU A 86 4.25 11.65 -6.76
CA LEU A 86 5.50 11.16 -7.34
C LEU A 86 5.28 9.84 -8.08
N LYS A 87 4.68 8.84 -7.41
CA LYS A 87 4.34 7.53 -8.00
C LYS A 87 3.52 7.70 -9.27
N ARG A 88 2.45 8.49 -9.20
CA ARG A 88 1.53 8.72 -10.32
C ARG A 88 2.23 9.34 -11.52
N ASN A 89 3.00 10.40 -11.30
CA ASN A 89 3.67 11.10 -12.39
C ASN A 89 4.83 10.30 -12.99
N TYR A 90 5.55 9.51 -12.18
CA TYR A 90 6.55 8.57 -12.66
C TYR A 90 5.96 7.57 -13.66
N LEU A 91 4.85 6.91 -13.30
CA LEU A 91 4.19 5.93 -14.17
C LEU A 91 3.62 6.57 -15.45
N ILE A 92 2.98 7.74 -15.33
CA ILE A 92 2.45 8.47 -16.49
C ILE A 92 3.59 8.89 -17.43
N LEU A 93 4.68 9.43 -16.89
CA LEU A 93 5.84 9.87 -17.66
C LEU A 93 6.44 8.69 -18.43
N LYS A 94 6.67 7.56 -17.76
CA LYS A 94 7.17 6.32 -18.39
C LYS A 94 6.29 5.90 -19.57
N ASN A 95 4.98 5.86 -19.38
CA ASN A 95 4.04 5.45 -20.42
C ASN A 95 4.02 6.43 -21.61
N LYS A 96 3.97 7.74 -21.33
CA LYS A 96 3.99 8.78 -22.36
C LYS A 96 5.27 8.75 -23.19
N LEU A 97 6.44 8.62 -22.54
CA LEU A 97 7.72 8.53 -23.25
C LEU A 97 7.83 7.24 -24.06
N THR A 98 7.30 6.13 -23.54
CA THR A 98 7.25 4.86 -24.30
C THR A 98 6.44 5.03 -25.57
N GLN A 99 5.26 5.66 -25.48
CA GLN A 99 4.43 5.98 -26.63
C GLN A 99 5.17 6.89 -27.62
N LEU A 100 5.72 8.03 -27.16
CA LEU A 100 6.45 8.99 -28.00
C LEU A 100 7.66 8.36 -28.69
N SER A 101 8.37 7.44 -28.03
CA SER A 101 9.49 6.72 -28.64
C SER A 101 9.05 5.89 -29.85
N ASN A 102 7.85 5.30 -29.80
CA ASN A 102 7.32 4.49 -30.90
C ASN A 102 6.76 5.36 -32.02
N GLU A 103 6.36 6.60 -31.73
CA GLU A 103 5.90 7.58 -32.73
C GLU A 103 7.06 8.18 -33.55
N GLN A 104 8.30 8.21 -33.03
CA GLN A 104 9.44 8.78 -33.77
C GLN A 104 9.73 8.02 -35.07
N SER A 105 9.71 8.76 -36.18
CA SER A 105 10.11 8.32 -37.51
C SER A 105 11.64 8.22 -37.66
N ILE A 106 12.38 9.09 -36.97
CA ILE A 106 13.85 9.09 -36.94
C ILE A 106 14.35 8.12 -35.86
N GLU A 107 15.18 7.15 -36.26
CA GLU A 107 15.68 6.10 -35.37
C GLU A 107 16.57 6.64 -34.24
N GLU A 108 17.42 7.62 -34.52
CA GLU A 108 18.27 8.25 -33.51
C GLU A 108 17.43 8.88 -32.39
N ASN A 109 16.39 9.63 -32.75
CA ASN A 109 15.46 10.24 -31.80
C ASN A 109 14.74 9.20 -30.94
N ARG A 110 14.23 8.13 -31.57
CA ARG A 110 13.64 6.98 -30.87
C ARG A 110 14.61 6.39 -29.86
N ASN A 111 15.86 6.18 -30.26
CA ASN A 111 16.89 5.55 -29.42
C ASN A 111 17.30 6.44 -28.26
N THR A 112 17.37 7.77 -28.44
CA THR A 112 17.60 8.73 -27.35
C THR A 112 16.49 8.65 -26.29
N ILE A 113 15.22 8.65 -26.72
CA ILE A 113 14.08 8.54 -25.78
C ILE A 113 14.12 7.20 -25.05
N ARG A 114 14.35 6.09 -25.76
CA ARG A 114 14.44 4.76 -25.16
C ARG A 114 15.61 4.63 -24.18
N SER A 115 16.74 5.26 -24.49
CA SER A 115 17.92 5.25 -23.61
C SER A 115 17.63 5.98 -22.30
N PHE A 116 16.94 7.13 -22.37
CA PHE A 116 16.46 7.83 -21.18
C PHE A 116 15.52 6.93 -20.35
N ILE A 117 14.53 6.29 -21.00
CA ILE A 117 13.61 5.38 -20.32
C ILE A 117 14.38 4.25 -19.63
N SER A 118 15.30 3.56 -20.32
CA SER A 118 16.04 2.45 -19.73
C SER A 118 16.95 2.87 -18.58
N LYS A 119 17.51 4.08 -18.63
CA LYS A 119 18.43 4.58 -17.60
C LYS A 119 17.68 5.02 -16.33
N TRP A 120 16.51 5.63 -16.49
CA TRP A 120 15.84 6.34 -15.39
C TRP A 120 14.46 5.80 -15.00
N LEU A 121 13.72 5.17 -15.93
CA LEU A 121 12.31 4.80 -15.75
C LEU A 121 12.01 3.30 -15.97
N ASP A 122 12.95 2.52 -16.50
CA ASP A 122 12.75 1.11 -16.82
C ASP A 122 14.03 0.30 -16.58
N ILE A 123 14.25 -0.08 -15.32
CA ILE A 123 15.41 -0.88 -14.96
C ILE A 123 15.23 -2.32 -15.41
N LYS A 124 16.05 -2.69 -16.38
CA LYS A 124 16.31 -4.07 -16.76
C LYS A 124 17.62 -4.51 -16.11
N ASN A 125 17.67 -5.78 -15.72
CA ASN A 125 18.79 -6.35 -14.98
C ASN A 125 20.06 -6.38 -15.83
N ASN A 126 20.85 -5.31 -15.71
CA ASN A 126 22.19 -5.21 -16.26
C ASN A 126 23.16 -4.82 -15.13
N GLN A 127 24.44 -5.08 -15.32
CA GLN A 127 25.49 -4.86 -14.31
C GLN A 127 25.71 -3.39 -13.94
N ASP A 128 25.15 -2.44 -14.70
CA ASP A 128 25.27 -0.98 -14.50
C ASP A 128 23.92 -0.33 -14.18
N VAL A 129 23.25 -0.74 -13.10
CA VAL A 129 21.97 -0.13 -12.69
C VAL A 129 22.21 1.23 -12.02
N ASN A 130 21.53 2.26 -12.53
CA ASN A 130 21.46 3.54 -11.84
C ASN A 130 20.68 3.38 -10.52
N LEU A 131 21.36 3.56 -9.39
CA LEU A 131 20.78 3.33 -8.06
C LEU A 131 19.59 4.25 -7.76
N PHE A 132 19.64 5.52 -8.16
CA PHE A 132 18.51 6.42 -7.97
C PHE A 132 17.26 5.92 -8.70
N SER A 133 17.41 5.51 -9.97
CA SER A 133 16.32 4.91 -10.73
C SER A 133 15.79 3.64 -10.07
N LEU A 134 16.66 2.83 -9.46
CA LEU A 134 16.31 1.56 -8.80
C LEU A 134 15.42 1.81 -7.60
N PHE A 135 15.88 2.66 -6.70
CA PHE A 135 15.13 3.01 -5.50
C PHE A 135 13.82 3.70 -5.86
N LEU A 136 13.80 4.58 -6.88
CA LEU A 136 12.56 5.20 -7.37
C LEU A 136 11.58 4.16 -7.93
N SER A 137 12.03 3.24 -8.77
CA SER A 137 11.17 2.19 -9.34
C SER A 137 10.60 1.27 -8.26
N LYS A 138 11.45 0.79 -7.33
CA LYS A 138 11.05 -0.10 -6.24
C LYS A 138 10.10 0.59 -5.25
N TYR A 139 10.39 1.85 -4.93
CA TYR A 139 9.48 2.70 -4.16
C TYR A 139 8.08 2.73 -4.79
N THR A 140 7.96 2.91 -6.12
CA THR A 140 6.64 2.93 -6.77
C THR A 140 5.89 1.59 -6.72
N LEU A 141 6.60 0.47 -6.76
CA LEU A 141 6.03 -0.88 -6.66
C LEU A 141 5.47 -1.12 -5.24
N ILE A 142 6.29 -0.88 -4.22
CA ILE A 142 5.90 -1.10 -2.82
C ILE A 142 4.76 -0.17 -2.41
N PHE A 143 4.75 1.07 -2.94
CA PHE A 143 3.65 1.99 -2.74
C PHE A 143 2.32 1.40 -3.24
N GLN A 144 2.32 0.74 -4.40
CA GLN A 144 1.14 0.06 -4.94
C GLN A 144 0.74 -1.15 -4.10
N ASP A 145 1.71 -1.91 -3.58
CA ASP A 145 1.43 -3.07 -2.74
C ASP A 145 0.81 -2.67 -1.39
N ILE A 146 1.27 -1.58 -0.78
CA ILE A 146 0.65 -1.06 0.45
C ILE A 146 -0.80 -0.68 0.20
N GLU A 147 -1.09 -0.02 -0.94
CA GLU A 147 -2.47 0.35 -1.29
C GLU A 147 -3.36 -0.90 -1.35
N ALA A 148 -2.89 -2.01 -1.95
CA ALA A 148 -3.63 -3.27 -2.01
C ALA A 148 -3.76 -3.94 -0.63
N VAL A 149 -2.66 -4.07 0.11
CA VAL A 149 -2.62 -4.68 1.45
C VAL A 149 -3.54 -3.94 2.42
N MET A 150 -3.61 -2.61 2.37
CA MET A 150 -4.52 -1.84 3.21
C MET A 150 -6.00 -2.18 2.95
N VAL A 151 -6.37 -2.55 1.71
CA VAL A 151 -7.73 -3.03 1.40
C VAL A 151 -7.97 -4.38 2.05
N ASP A 152 -7.05 -5.32 1.83
CA ASP A 152 -7.17 -6.70 2.31
C ASP A 152 -7.25 -6.74 3.83
N ILE A 153 -6.44 -5.93 4.52
CA ILE A 153 -6.47 -5.88 5.99
C ILE A 153 -7.79 -5.27 6.49
N ASN A 154 -8.35 -4.24 5.83
CA ASN A 154 -9.66 -3.72 6.25
C ASN A 154 -10.74 -4.80 6.15
N LEU A 155 -10.75 -5.54 5.03
CA LEU A 155 -11.66 -6.66 4.85
C LEU A 155 -11.45 -7.76 5.91
N ALA A 156 -10.20 -8.06 6.27
CA ALA A 156 -9.87 -9.02 7.31
C ALA A 156 -10.44 -8.60 8.68
N PHE A 157 -10.29 -7.34 9.07
CA PHE A 157 -10.85 -6.81 10.31
C PHE A 157 -12.39 -6.74 10.28
N GLU A 158 -12.99 -6.33 9.16
CA GLU A 158 -14.45 -6.28 8.95
C GLU A 158 -15.09 -7.67 8.99
N SER A 159 -14.38 -8.70 8.52
CA SER A 159 -14.84 -10.09 8.54
C SER A 159 -15.03 -10.67 9.95
N LYS A 160 -14.52 -9.97 10.97
CA LYS A 160 -14.50 -10.39 12.39
C LYS A 160 -13.84 -11.76 12.59
N GLU A 161 -12.92 -12.18 11.72
CA GLU A 161 -12.26 -13.49 11.75
C GLU A 161 -11.58 -13.77 13.10
N PHE A 162 -10.81 -12.81 13.61
CA PHE A 162 -10.20 -12.92 14.94
C PHE A 162 -11.24 -13.19 16.04
N LEU A 163 -12.36 -12.46 16.02
CA LEU A 163 -13.43 -12.61 17.02
C LEU A 163 -14.15 -13.96 16.90
N LYS A 164 -14.27 -14.52 15.70
CA LYS A 164 -14.83 -15.88 15.51
C LYS A 164 -13.96 -16.93 16.18
N HIS A 165 -12.63 -16.82 16.07
CA HIS A 165 -11.70 -17.72 16.76
C HIS A 165 -11.73 -17.54 18.27
N LEU A 166 -11.78 -16.29 18.75
CA LEU A 166 -11.97 -16.03 20.18
C LEU A 166 -13.27 -16.66 20.69
N LYS A 167 -14.35 -16.69 19.89
CA LYS A 167 -15.62 -17.26 20.34
C LYS A 167 -15.54 -18.77 20.53
N VAL A 168 -14.83 -19.48 19.64
CA VAL A 168 -14.58 -20.92 19.80
C VAL A 168 -13.77 -21.21 21.07
N ILE A 169 -12.77 -20.38 21.36
CA ILE A 169 -11.95 -20.49 22.55
C ILE A 169 -12.80 -20.26 23.82
N ASP A 170 -13.59 -19.19 23.83
CA ASP A 170 -14.50 -18.83 24.93
C ASP A 170 -15.49 -19.96 25.23
N ASP A 171 -16.16 -20.44 24.19
CA ASP A 171 -17.13 -21.52 24.27
C ASP A 171 -16.52 -22.80 24.88
N ARG A 172 -15.28 -23.13 24.49
CA ARG A 172 -14.56 -24.26 25.09
C ARG A 172 -14.24 -24.03 26.55
N LEU A 173 -13.78 -22.84 26.94
CA LEU A 173 -13.47 -22.50 28.34
C LEU A 173 -14.71 -22.52 29.24
N LEU A 174 -15.90 -22.29 28.69
CA LEU A 174 -17.19 -22.38 29.39
C LEU A 174 -17.73 -23.83 29.47
N GLY A 175 -16.96 -24.81 29.01
CA GLY A 175 -17.33 -26.23 29.09
C GLY A 175 -18.25 -26.70 27.96
N LYS A 176 -18.43 -25.93 26.89
CA LYS A 176 -19.13 -26.43 25.70
C LYS A 176 -18.32 -27.50 25.00
N ASP A 177 -19.02 -28.41 24.34
CA ASP A 177 -18.40 -29.53 23.62
C ASP A 177 -17.74 -29.06 22.31
N ILE A 178 -16.53 -28.54 22.44
CA ILE A 178 -15.62 -28.17 21.36
C ILE A 178 -14.44 -29.12 21.43
N ASN A 179 -14.17 -29.86 20.34
CA ASN A 179 -13.05 -30.80 20.33
C ASN A 179 -11.69 -30.08 20.40
N LEU A 180 -10.66 -30.77 20.91
CA LEU A 180 -9.33 -30.20 21.11
C LEU A 180 -8.67 -29.72 19.80
N SER A 181 -8.95 -30.38 18.67
CA SER A 181 -8.43 -29.98 17.36
C SER A 181 -8.98 -28.62 16.91
N LEU A 182 -10.28 -28.38 17.11
CA LEU A 182 -10.94 -27.13 16.78
C LEU A 182 -10.47 -25.98 17.69
N LEU A 183 -10.23 -26.27 18.97
CA LEU A 183 -9.59 -25.33 19.90
C LEU A 183 -8.17 -24.97 19.41
N GLN A 184 -7.34 -25.98 19.12
CA GLN A 184 -5.97 -25.77 18.65
C GLN A 184 -5.93 -24.93 17.37
N ASN A 185 -6.79 -25.25 16.39
CA ASN A 185 -6.91 -24.48 15.17
C ASN A 185 -7.29 -23.03 15.46
N SER A 186 -8.26 -22.79 16.36
CA SER A 186 -8.68 -21.42 16.70
C SER A 186 -7.59 -20.63 17.42
N VAL A 187 -6.83 -21.26 18.31
CA VAL A 187 -5.67 -20.64 18.96
C VAL A 187 -4.60 -20.25 17.94
N ASN A 188 -4.28 -21.16 17.01
CA ASN A 188 -3.29 -20.91 15.96
C ASN A 188 -3.76 -19.84 14.98
N SER A 189 -5.00 -19.91 14.50
CA SER A 189 -5.57 -18.94 13.57
C SER A 189 -5.68 -17.54 14.18
N ALA A 190 -6.02 -17.41 15.47
CA ALA A 190 -6.03 -16.11 16.14
C ALA A 190 -4.64 -15.44 16.14
N TRP A 191 -3.58 -16.23 16.38
CA TRP A 191 -2.21 -15.72 16.31
C TRP A 191 -1.77 -15.41 14.88
N ILE A 192 -2.03 -16.31 13.94
CA ILE A 192 -1.70 -16.13 12.52
C ILE A 192 -2.37 -14.87 11.98
N PHE A 193 -3.63 -14.62 12.33
CA PHE A 193 -4.35 -13.40 11.96
C PHE A 193 -3.56 -12.14 12.39
N LEU A 194 -3.15 -12.05 13.65
CA LEU A 194 -2.41 -10.89 14.15
C LEU A 194 -1.04 -10.75 13.49
N LYS A 195 -0.30 -11.87 13.36
CA LYS A 195 1.01 -11.90 12.73
C LYS A 195 0.96 -11.46 11.26
N GLN A 196 -0.06 -11.90 10.51
CA GLN A 196 -0.19 -11.60 9.08
C GLN A 196 -0.70 -10.19 8.81
N ASN A 197 -1.51 -9.61 9.70
CA ASN A 197 -2.15 -8.32 9.45
C ASN A 197 -1.47 -7.15 10.20
N VAL A 198 -0.81 -7.39 11.33
CA VAL A 198 -0.22 -6.34 12.18
C VAL A 198 1.29 -6.27 12.01
N LEU A 199 2.01 -7.31 12.43
CA LEU A 199 3.47 -7.39 12.39
C LEU A 199 3.95 -8.84 12.37
N ASP A 200 4.83 -9.16 11.41
CA ASP A 200 5.63 -10.40 11.40
C ASP A 200 7.10 -10.03 11.59
N TYR A 201 7.58 -10.07 12.83
CA TYR A 201 8.94 -9.64 13.17
C TYR A 201 10.03 -10.40 12.39
N ASN A 202 9.79 -11.68 12.07
CA ASN A 202 10.76 -12.52 11.35
C ASN A 202 10.91 -12.16 9.87
N LYS A 203 9.97 -11.38 9.34
CA LYS A 203 9.93 -10.93 7.94
C LYS A 203 10.05 -9.40 7.85
N LEU A 204 10.58 -8.75 8.88
CA LEU A 204 10.79 -7.31 8.88
C LEU A 204 11.99 -6.98 8.00
N THR A 205 11.78 -6.15 6.98
CA THR A 205 12.86 -5.67 6.10
C THR A 205 13.80 -4.73 6.87
N THR A 206 15.11 -4.95 6.77
CA THR A 206 16.16 -4.10 7.33
C THR A 206 16.95 -3.37 6.25
N ILE A 207 17.78 -2.40 6.66
CA ILE A 207 18.66 -1.68 5.74
C ILE A 207 19.67 -2.64 5.08
N GLU A 208 20.18 -3.63 5.82
CA GLU A 208 21.07 -4.65 5.27
C GLU A 208 20.37 -5.50 4.21
N ASN A 209 19.07 -5.78 4.37
CA ASN A 209 18.30 -6.46 3.32
C ASN A 209 18.27 -5.62 2.04
N LEU A 210 18.11 -4.30 2.15
CA LEU A 210 18.10 -3.40 0.98
C LEU A 210 19.44 -3.35 0.24
N ASN A 211 20.54 -3.42 0.97
CA ASN A 211 21.88 -3.36 0.36
C ASN A 211 22.28 -4.67 -0.34
N ASN A 212 21.57 -5.78 -0.06
CA ASN A 212 21.86 -7.11 -0.60
C ASN A 212 20.81 -7.59 -1.63
N ILE A 213 20.00 -6.67 -2.18
CA ILE A 213 18.89 -7.02 -3.06
C ILE A 213 19.39 -7.70 -4.32
N ASN A 214 18.92 -8.92 -4.54
CA ASN A 214 19.06 -9.62 -5.80
C ASN A 214 17.98 -9.12 -6.76
N LEU A 215 18.40 -8.29 -7.72
CA LEU A 215 17.55 -7.67 -8.74
C LEU A 215 16.76 -8.69 -9.59
N ASP A 216 17.18 -9.95 -9.67
CA ASP A 216 16.48 -11.02 -10.39
C ASP A 216 15.39 -11.71 -9.55
N GLY A 217 15.56 -11.80 -8.23
CA GLY A 217 14.64 -12.50 -7.33
C GLY A 217 13.45 -11.65 -6.89
N ASP A 218 13.66 -10.35 -6.69
CA ASP A 218 12.65 -9.45 -6.11
C ASP A 218 11.82 -8.70 -7.17
N LYS A 219 11.79 -9.18 -8.43
CA LYS A 219 10.93 -8.59 -9.48
C LYS A 219 9.45 -8.60 -9.10
N ASN A 220 9.08 -9.54 -8.23
CA ASN A 220 7.79 -9.58 -7.58
C ASN A 220 7.99 -9.14 -6.12
N SER A 221 7.26 -8.13 -5.67
CA SER A 221 7.19 -7.69 -4.27
C SER A 221 6.64 -8.74 -3.29
N HIS A 222 6.35 -9.96 -3.78
CA HIS A 222 5.70 -11.04 -3.06
C HIS A 222 6.63 -11.86 -2.13
N SER A 223 7.91 -11.48 -1.98
CA SER A 223 8.82 -12.10 -1.01
C SER A 223 8.68 -11.52 0.41
N HIS A 224 7.99 -10.38 0.56
CA HIS A 224 7.91 -9.64 1.82
C HIS A 224 6.62 -9.94 2.62
N SER A 225 6.62 -9.62 3.91
CA SER A 225 5.43 -9.78 4.76
C SER A 225 4.33 -8.79 4.35
N HIS A 226 3.09 -9.27 4.27
CA HIS A 226 1.90 -8.42 4.05
C HIS A 226 1.36 -7.78 5.34
N ALA A 227 2.07 -7.90 6.45
CA ALA A 227 1.70 -7.19 7.67
C ALA A 227 1.87 -5.67 7.48
N LEU A 228 0.89 -4.87 7.95
CA LEU A 228 0.88 -3.43 7.70
C LEU A 228 2.15 -2.75 8.20
N LEU A 229 2.61 -3.08 9.41
CA LEU A 229 3.79 -2.45 9.98
C LEU A 229 5.06 -2.81 9.19
N ASN A 230 5.20 -4.07 8.73
CA ASN A 230 6.32 -4.48 7.90
C ASN A 230 6.38 -3.67 6.60
N MET A 231 5.24 -3.53 5.91
CA MET A 231 5.18 -2.80 4.65
C MET A 231 5.46 -1.30 4.83
N LEU A 232 4.95 -0.68 5.90
CA LEU A 232 5.22 0.73 6.20
C LEU A 232 6.68 0.97 6.59
N ASN A 233 7.29 0.05 7.33
CA ASN A 233 8.72 0.08 7.59
C ASN A 233 9.51 -0.03 6.28
N GLU A 234 9.16 -1.01 5.43
CA GLU A 234 9.86 -1.23 4.17
C GLU A 234 9.81 0.00 3.24
N ILE A 235 8.63 0.56 2.98
CA ILE A 235 8.54 1.75 2.11
C ILE A 235 9.32 2.94 2.68
N SER A 236 9.41 3.05 4.01
CA SER A 236 10.24 4.07 4.66
C SER A 236 11.69 3.89 4.29
N LEU A 237 12.24 2.68 4.43
CA LEU A 237 13.63 2.39 4.11
C LEU A 237 13.94 2.64 2.62
N TRP A 238 13.04 2.23 1.72
CA TRP A 238 13.16 2.51 0.29
C TRP A 238 13.14 4.01 -0.02
N HIS A 239 12.25 4.75 0.63
CA HIS A 239 12.16 6.19 0.49
C HIS A 239 13.44 6.90 0.94
N ILE A 240 13.99 6.52 2.10
CA ILE A 240 15.24 7.05 2.63
C ILE A 240 16.37 6.86 1.61
N LYS A 241 16.52 5.65 1.06
CA LYS A 241 17.53 5.35 0.04
C LYS A 241 17.29 6.10 -1.26
N MET A 242 16.04 6.22 -1.71
CA MET A 242 15.70 7.02 -2.90
C MET A 242 16.15 8.47 -2.73
N ILE A 243 15.91 9.10 -1.58
CA ILE A 243 16.33 10.48 -1.32
C ILE A 243 17.85 10.60 -1.19
N GLU A 244 18.52 9.61 -0.59
CA GLU A 244 20.00 9.55 -0.53
C GLU A 244 20.62 9.61 -1.93
N TYR A 245 20.17 8.75 -2.85
CA TYR A 245 20.69 8.71 -4.22
C TYR A 245 20.16 9.84 -5.10
N GLN A 246 18.98 10.38 -4.81
CA GLN A 246 18.48 11.58 -5.49
C GLN A 246 19.50 12.71 -5.37
N LYS A 247 20.04 12.99 -4.18
CA LYS A 247 21.03 14.07 -3.98
C LYS A 247 22.27 13.95 -4.88
N GLN A 248 22.66 12.73 -5.24
CA GLN A 248 23.81 12.46 -6.09
C GLN A 248 23.47 12.54 -7.60
N TYR A 249 22.33 11.98 -8.01
CA TYR A 249 22.04 11.73 -9.43
C TYR A 249 20.98 12.67 -10.02
N TYR A 250 20.34 13.51 -9.21
CA TYR A 250 19.20 14.30 -9.66
C TYR A 250 19.52 15.33 -10.74
N THR A 251 20.67 16.00 -10.62
CA THR A 251 21.13 16.96 -11.64
C THR A 251 21.32 16.28 -12.99
N GLU A 252 21.91 15.08 -13.00
CA GLU A 252 22.09 14.28 -14.21
C GLU A 252 20.74 13.87 -14.80
N PHE A 253 19.81 13.38 -13.96
CA PHE A 253 18.46 13.02 -14.38
C PHE A 253 17.72 14.19 -15.07
N LYS A 254 17.83 15.39 -14.51
CA LYS A 254 17.23 16.61 -15.06
C LYS A 254 17.86 17.02 -16.40
N ASN A 255 19.18 16.97 -16.49
CA ASN A 255 19.91 17.31 -17.72
C ASN A 255 19.61 16.30 -18.84
N ASP A 256 19.59 15.01 -18.52
CA ASP A 256 19.24 13.95 -19.46
C ASP A 256 17.79 14.10 -19.96
N PHE A 257 16.86 14.46 -19.07
CA PHE A 257 15.48 14.72 -19.46
C PHE A 257 15.38 15.88 -20.45
N GLN A 258 16.03 17.02 -20.16
CA GLN A 258 16.06 18.18 -21.04
C GLN A 258 16.69 17.84 -22.40
N SER A 259 17.82 17.12 -22.40
CA SER A 259 18.47 16.69 -23.63
C SER A 259 17.56 15.79 -24.47
N MET A 260 16.93 14.79 -23.85
CA MET A 260 16.02 13.87 -24.51
C MET A 260 14.79 14.57 -25.09
N THR A 261 14.25 15.61 -24.44
CA THR A 261 13.08 16.32 -24.99
C THR A 261 13.33 16.95 -26.35
N ASN A 262 14.58 17.30 -26.69
CA ASN A 262 14.93 17.82 -28.02
C ASN A 262 14.79 16.76 -29.13
N SER A 263 14.80 15.48 -28.77
CA SER A 263 14.60 14.36 -29.69
C SER A 263 13.12 14.01 -29.91
N ILE A 264 12.17 14.68 -29.26
CA ILE A 264 10.74 14.48 -29.51
C ILE A 264 10.33 15.38 -30.68
N VAL A 265 10.45 14.86 -31.90
CA VAL A 265 10.09 15.58 -33.13
C VAL A 265 8.68 15.20 -33.58
N ASP A 266 8.40 13.90 -33.63
CA ASP A 266 7.06 13.41 -33.95
C ASP A 266 6.21 13.35 -32.67
N ASN A 267 5.15 14.16 -32.63
CA ASN A 267 4.22 14.19 -31.51
C ASN A 267 2.79 14.38 -32.03
N ILE A 268 2.29 13.33 -32.68
CA ILE A 268 1.03 13.35 -33.44
C ILE A 268 -0.15 13.71 -32.52
N ASN A 269 -0.09 13.25 -31.27
CA ASN A 269 -1.14 13.40 -30.29
C ASN A 269 -0.93 14.58 -29.32
N HIS A 270 0.06 15.45 -29.58
CA HIS A 270 0.40 16.59 -28.72
C HIS A 270 0.59 16.20 -27.23
N ILE A 271 1.26 15.07 -26.98
CA ILE A 271 1.53 14.52 -25.66
C ILE A 271 2.48 15.46 -24.91
N ASP A 272 2.01 16.00 -23.79
CA ASP A 272 2.84 16.78 -22.86
C ASP A 272 3.51 15.88 -21.82
N VAL A 273 4.83 15.82 -21.85
CA VAL A 273 5.66 15.11 -20.84
C VAL A 273 6.24 16.05 -19.78
N LEU A 274 6.33 17.34 -20.09
CA LEU A 274 6.96 18.34 -19.23
C LEU A 274 6.16 18.54 -17.95
N GLN A 275 4.83 18.58 -18.03
CA GLN A 275 3.98 18.71 -16.86
C GLN A 275 4.22 17.58 -15.84
N ASN A 276 4.31 16.32 -16.29
CA ASN A 276 4.53 15.19 -15.39
C ASN A 276 5.93 15.23 -14.76
N PHE A 277 6.95 15.59 -15.55
CA PHE A 277 8.29 15.78 -15.02
C PHE A 277 8.35 16.91 -13.99
N ASN A 278 7.70 18.05 -14.26
CA ASN A 278 7.67 19.19 -13.33
C ASN A 278 7.01 18.84 -12.00
N TYR A 279 5.96 18.02 -11.99
CA TYR A 279 5.40 17.52 -10.72
C TYR A 279 6.38 16.64 -9.95
N MET A 280 7.15 15.79 -10.63
CA MET A 280 8.20 15.02 -9.98
C MET A 280 9.31 15.94 -9.45
N ASP A 281 9.71 16.94 -10.23
CA ASP A 281 10.75 17.93 -9.87
C ASP A 281 10.36 18.73 -8.63
N GLN A 282 9.10 19.16 -8.54
CA GLN A 282 8.58 19.84 -7.35
C GLN A 282 8.64 18.96 -6.11
N VAL A 283 8.29 17.67 -6.21
CA VAL A 283 8.41 16.75 -5.07
C VAL A 283 9.88 16.64 -4.66
N PHE A 284 10.80 16.35 -5.59
CA PHE A 284 12.20 16.20 -5.23
C PHE A 284 12.86 17.48 -4.70
N ILE A 285 12.48 18.67 -5.19
CA ILE A 285 12.98 19.95 -4.68
C ILE A 285 12.46 20.23 -3.27
N ASN A 286 11.15 20.07 -3.04
CA ASN A 286 10.54 20.35 -1.75
C ASN A 286 11.02 19.38 -0.65
N GLU A 287 11.42 18.16 -1.03
CA GLU A 287 11.92 17.15 -0.10
C GLU A 287 13.38 17.35 0.32
N ILE A 288 14.13 18.27 -0.32
CA ILE A 288 15.44 18.72 0.19
C ILE A 288 15.29 19.40 1.56
N GLU A 289 14.10 19.95 1.87
CA GLU A 289 13.78 20.58 3.15
C GLU A 289 13.24 19.59 4.20
N TYR A 290 12.87 18.37 3.82
CA TYR A 290 12.40 17.34 4.74
C TYR A 290 13.59 16.54 5.27
N ASN A 291 13.66 16.34 6.59
CA ASN A 291 14.75 15.57 7.18
C ASN A 291 14.51 14.07 6.93
N PRO A 292 15.18 13.42 5.96
CA PRO A 292 14.84 12.08 5.49
C PRO A 292 15.28 11.00 6.48
N THR A 293 15.66 11.36 7.71
CA THR A 293 16.10 10.42 8.74
C THR A 293 14.95 9.76 9.49
N GLU A 294 13.72 10.26 9.34
CA GLU A 294 12.56 9.75 10.07
C GLU A 294 11.79 8.72 9.24
N SER A 295 11.91 7.45 9.62
CA SER A 295 11.06 6.37 9.14
C SER A 295 9.59 6.65 9.49
N LEU A 296 8.64 6.20 8.65
CA LEU A 296 7.19 6.24 8.98
C LEU A 296 6.87 5.48 10.25
N ILE A 297 7.73 4.52 10.60
CA ILE A 297 7.66 3.70 11.79
C ILE A 297 8.89 3.98 12.64
N THR A 298 8.66 4.49 13.85
CA THR A 298 9.74 4.65 14.84
C THR A 298 10.11 3.29 15.44
N ASN A 299 11.35 3.13 15.91
CA ASN A 299 11.76 1.94 16.66
C ASN A 299 10.87 1.72 17.89
N ALA A 300 10.47 2.80 18.57
CA ALA A 300 9.54 2.72 19.71
C ALA A 300 8.18 2.14 19.31
N THR A 301 7.65 2.49 18.13
CA THR A 301 6.41 1.91 17.60
C THR A 301 6.57 0.42 17.30
N LEU A 302 7.71 0.03 16.69
CA LEU A 302 8.02 -1.36 16.39
C LEU A 302 8.11 -2.21 17.67
N GLU A 303 8.89 -1.75 18.65
CA GLU A 303 9.09 -2.42 19.95
C GLU A 303 7.76 -2.56 20.70
N ALA A 304 7.01 -1.47 20.86
CA ALA A 304 5.72 -1.50 21.55
C ALA A 304 4.72 -2.45 20.88
N THR A 305 4.69 -2.49 19.54
CA THR A 305 3.82 -3.40 18.79
C THR A 305 4.25 -4.86 18.98
N ASN A 306 5.56 -5.13 18.95
CA ASN A 306 6.09 -6.47 19.17
C ASN A 306 5.80 -6.97 20.60
N ASP A 307 5.99 -6.12 21.61
CA ASP A 307 5.70 -6.45 23.01
C ASP A 307 4.22 -6.77 23.23
N MET A 308 3.32 -5.96 22.67
CA MET A 308 1.88 -6.21 22.67
C MET A 308 1.54 -7.57 22.01
N LEU A 309 2.12 -7.87 20.85
CA LEU A 309 1.87 -9.14 20.17
C LEU A 309 2.43 -10.33 20.96
N ASN A 310 3.57 -10.18 21.62
CA ASN A 310 4.14 -11.23 22.49
C ASN A 310 3.29 -11.45 23.76
N GLU A 311 2.70 -10.40 24.30
CA GLU A 311 1.73 -10.51 25.41
C GLU A 311 0.51 -11.34 24.96
N ILE A 312 -0.09 -11.00 23.82
CA ILE A 312 -1.23 -11.74 23.24
C ILE A 312 -0.85 -13.19 22.94
N LYS A 313 0.32 -13.41 22.34
CA LYS A 313 0.88 -14.75 22.07
C LYS A 313 0.95 -15.58 23.35
N THR A 314 1.45 -14.98 24.42
CA THR A 314 1.57 -15.64 25.74
C THR A 314 0.20 -15.99 26.32
N MET A 315 -0.79 -15.08 26.21
CA MET A 315 -2.17 -15.36 26.62
C MET A 315 -2.76 -16.56 25.86
N LEU A 316 -2.60 -16.59 24.53
CA LEU A 316 -3.07 -17.70 23.68
C LEU A 316 -2.38 -19.04 24.02
N LEU A 317 -1.06 -19.03 24.25
CA LEU A 317 -0.33 -20.21 24.70
C LEU A 317 -0.84 -20.73 26.04
N ASN A 318 -1.05 -19.84 27.00
CA ASN A 318 -1.53 -20.21 28.33
C ASN A 318 -2.93 -20.83 28.27
N ILE A 319 -3.82 -20.28 27.44
CA ILE A 319 -5.14 -20.88 27.19
C ILE A 319 -4.98 -22.28 26.61
N GLY A 320 -4.18 -22.45 25.55
CA GLY A 320 -3.97 -23.77 24.93
C GLY A 320 -3.41 -24.80 25.91
N LYS A 321 -2.38 -24.42 26.68
CA LYS A 321 -1.77 -25.28 27.72
C LYS A 321 -2.77 -25.65 28.81
N SER A 322 -3.61 -24.71 29.26
CA SER A 322 -4.64 -24.96 30.29
C SER A 322 -5.69 -26.00 29.87
N GLN A 323 -5.87 -26.18 28.56
CA GLN A 323 -6.81 -27.14 27.98
C GLN A 323 -6.15 -28.46 27.56
N GLY A 324 -4.87 -28.65 27.90
CA GLY A 324 -4.13 -29.89 27.61
C GLY A 324 -3.51 -29.97 26.21
N LEU A 325 -3.41 -28.85 25.47
CA LEU A 325 -2.71 -28.82 24.18
C LEU A 325 -1.19 -28.81 24.38
N LYS A 326 -0.48 -29.54 23.52
CA LYS A 326 0.99 -29.59 23.54
C LYS A 326 1.56 -28.30 22.94
N GLU A 327 2.61 -27.79 23.55
CA GLU A 327 3.26 -26.54 23.12
C GLU A 327 3.76 -26.60 21.67
N ASN A 328 4.31 -27.75 21.25
CA ASN A 328 4.79 -27.97 19.89
C ASN A 328 3.71 -27.89 18.80
N ASP A 329 2.43 -27.85 19.19
CA ASP A 329 1.28 -27.82 18.29
C ASP A 329 0.60 -26.43 18.26
N LEU A 330 1.12 -25.48 19.05
CA LEU A 330 0.59 -24.14 19.21
C LEU A 330 1.46 -23.08 18.52
N LEU A 331 0.79 -22.10 17.92
CA LEU A 331 1.31 -20.83 17.41
C LEU A 331 2.46 -20.97 16.40
N LYS A 332 2.34 -21.97 15.52
CA LYS A 332 3.23 -22.18 14.36
C LYS A 332 3.14 -21.04 13.36
#